data_AF-A0A502CMJ7-F1
#
_entry.id   AF-A0A502CMJ7-F1
#
_cell.length_a   1.000
_cell.length_b   1.000
_cell.length_c   1.000
_cell.angle_alpha   90.00
_cell.angle_beta   90.00
_cell.angle_gamma   90.00
#
_symmetry.space_group_name_H-M   'P 1'
#
loop_
_entity.id
_entity.type
_entity.pdbx_description
1 polymer ?
#
loop_
_entity_poly.entity_id
_entity_poly.type
_entity_poly.pdbx_seq_one_letter_code
_entity_poly.pdbx_strand_id
1 'polypeptide(L)'
;MVTMNDVLRAIIGDDGKGAGWVILTAILTSGVVTVLVTKLFERGAKRDERVRDGYADSTAVLVAWGEFPYRVARRTSNEPNVGAELVGRAHDAQEALECRRAWVVGESVVMSEVYSAITAQLRPQVAEATQAAWRRAPATTGAGMVLSDGQPMPHVDVQRFVDLWCAALRYRFGWRRWVFPAPLLRFKLARRGVLLALPAPSPIRGVPNLGGQSPGGLSV
;
A
#
# COMPACT_ATOMS: atom_id res chain seq x y z
N MET A 1 -7.66 61.41 -30.20
CA MET A 1 -8.04 60.90 -28.87
C MET A 1 -8.94 59.70 -29.12
N VAL A 2 -8.38 58.49 -29.18
CA VAL A 2 -9.12 57.27 -29.52
C VAL A 2 -9.98 56.88 -28.33
N THR A 3 -11.30 56.84 -28.51
CA THR A 3 -12.21 56.52 -27.39
C THR A 3 -12.28 55.01 -27.18
N MET A 4 -12.49 54.58 -25.94
CA MET A 4 -12.59 53.15 -25.59
C MET A 4 -13.70 52.41 -26.38
N ASN A 5 -14.67 53.16 -26.92
CA ASN A 5 -15.71 52.66 -27.82
C ASN A 5 -15.21 52.33 -29.24
N ASP A 6 -14.19 53.04 -29.74
CA ASP A 6 -13.59 52.78 -31.06
C ASP A 6 -12.76 51.49 -31.05
N VAL A 7 -12.10 51.21 -29.92
CA VAL A 7 -11.38 49.94 -29.69
C VAL A 7 -12.35 48.77 -29.59
N LEU A 8 -13.49 48.96 -28.91
CA LEU A 8 -14.54 47.94 -28.82
C LEU A 8 -15.19 47.64 -30.18
N ARG A 9 -15.41 48.65 -31.03
CA ARG A 9 -15.91 48.44 -32.40
C ARG A 9 -14.89 47.80 -33.34
N ALA A 10 -13.60 48.08 -33.17
CA ALA A 10 -12.56 47.44 -33.97
C ALA A 10 -12.39 45.94 -33.63
N ILE A 11 -12.64 45.57 -32.37
CA ILE A 11 -12.60 44.18 -31.89
C ILE A 11 -13.89 43.43 -32.29
N ILE A 12 -15.03 44.12 -32.31
CA ILE A 12 -16.33 43.59 -32.74
C ILE A 12 -16.56 44.05 -34.19
N GLY A 13 -15.74 43.55 -35.11
CA GLY A 13 -15.79 43.92 -36.53
C GLY A 13 -17.21 43.94 -37.10
N ASP A 14 -17.51 44.99 -37.87
CA ASP A 14 -18.83 45.28 -38.49
C ASP A 14 -19.20 44.31 -39.64
N ASP A 15 -18.41 43.27 -39.83
CA ASP A 15 -18.74 42.17 -40.72
C ASP A 15 -19.37 41.07 -39.86
N GLY A 16 -20.70 41.06 -39.80
CA GLY A 16 -21.51 40.05 -39.09
C GLY A 16 -21.35 38.59 -39.59
N LYS A 17 -20.16 38.21 -40.05
CA LYS A 17 -19.77 36.87 -40.49
C LYS A 17 -18.37 36.53 -39.97
N GLY A 18 -18.34 35.88 -38.81
CA GLY A 18 -17.32 34.88 -38.49
C GLY A 18 -16.15 35.32 -37.60
N ALA A 19 -15.39 36.37 -37.94
CA ALA A 19 -14.06 36.55 -37.34
C ALA A 19 -14.07 36.90 -35.83
N GLY A 20 -14.84 37.92 -35.40
CA GLY A 20 -14.90 38.33 -34.00
C GLY A 20 -15.55 37.29 -33.08
N TRP A 21 -16.57 36.59 -33.59
CA TRP A 21 -17.24 35.49 -32.87
C TRP A 21 -16.33 34.26 -32.74
N VAL A 22 -15.50 33.96 -33.75
CA VAL A 22 -14.49 32.88 -33.70
C VAL A 22 -13.37 33.19 -32.71
N ILE A 23 -12.92 34.45 -32.62
CA ILE A 23 -11.91 34.85 -31.64
C ILE A 23 -12.48 34.82 -30.21
N LEU A 24 -13.70 35.33 -30.01
CA LEU A 24 -14.36 35.31 -28.70
C LEU A 24 -14.67 33.88 -28.24
N THR A 25 -15.13 32.99 -29.13
CA THR A 25 -15.32 31.56 -28.82
C THR A 25 -14.00 30.85 -28.59
N ALA A 26 -12.93 31.12 -29.34
CA ALA A 26 -11.61 30.56 -29.09
C ALA A 26 -11.02 31.01 -27.73
N ILE A 27 -11.24 32.26 -27.31
CA ILE A 27 -10.78 32.78 -26.02
C ILE A 27 -11.62 32.22 -24.86
N LEU A 28 -12.95 32.14 -25.01
CA LEU A 28 -13.84 31.57 -23.98
C LEU A 28 -13.69 30.05 -23.86
N THR A 29 -13.49 29.33 -24.96
CA THR A 29 -13.21 27.89 -24.94
C THR A 29 -11.81 27.61 -24.41
N SER A 30 -10.78 28.38 -24.77
CA SER A 30 -9.43 28.17 -24.23
C SER A 30 -9.36 28.45 -22.73
N GLY A 31 -9.96 29.52 -22.21
CA GLY A 31 -9.96 29.82 -20.78
C GLY A 31 -10.70 28.79 -19.94
N VAL A 32 -11.89 28.35 -20.36
CA VAL A 32 -12.68 27.34 -19.65
C VAL A 32 -12.03 25.96 -19.74
N VAL A 33 -11.47 25.59 -20.91
CA VAL A 33 -10.72 24.33 -21.07
C VAL A 33 -9.45 24.35 -20.21
N THR A 34 -8.69 25.44 -20.18
CA THR A 34 -7.51 25.55 -19.30
C THR A 34 -7.90 25.43 -17.83
N VAL A 35 -8.98 26.08 -17.36
CA VAL A 35 -9.42 25.96 -15.96
C VAL A 35 -9.91 24.54 -15.62
N LEU A 36 -10.64 23.88 -16.53
CA LEU A 36 -11.06 22.48 -16.34
C LEU A 36 -9.87 21.52 -16.33
N VAL A 37 -8.94 21.70 -17.27
CA VAL A 37 -7.72 20.90 -17.37
C VAL A 37 -6.85 21.10 -16.12
N THR A 38 -6.63 22.34 -15.67
CA THR A 38 -5.89 22.64 -14.44
C THR A 38 -6.57 22.05 -13.21
N LYS A 39 -7.89 22.19 -13.05
CA LYS A 39 -8.62 21.59 -11.91
C LYS A 39 -8.61 20.06 -11.95
N LEU A 40 -8.64 19.44 -13.13
CA LEU A 40 -8.48 17.99 -13.30
C LEU A 40 -7.06 17.54 -12.92
N PHE A 41 -6.04 18.32 -13.30
CA PHE A 41 -4.65 18.08 -12.89
C PHE A 41 -4.44 18.26 -11.38
N GLU A 42 -4.99 19.30 -10.76
CA GLU A 42 -4.89 19.54 -9.31
C GLU A 42 -5.59 18.46 -8.48
N ARG A 43 -6.80 18.04 -8.89
CA ARG A 43 -7.50 16.91 -8.26
C ARG A 43 -6.75 15.60 -8.46
N GLY A 44 -6.12 15.42 -9.62
CA GLY A 44 -5.24 14.28 -9.91
C GLY A 44 -4.02 14.26 -9.00
N ALA A 45 -3.35 15.40 -8.83
CA ALA A 45 -2.14 15.52 -8.01
C ALA A 45 -2.39 15.16 -6.54
N LYS A 46 -3.46 15.71 -5.93
CA LYS A 46 -3.83 15.38 -4.54
C LYS A 46 -4.26 13.93 -4.34
N ARG A 47 -4.80 13.29 -5.38
CA ARG A 47 -5.11 11.86 -5.35
C ARG A 47 -3.82 11.04 -5.43
N ASP A 48 -2.93 11.39 -6.34
CA ASP A 48 -1.65 10.70 -6.54
C ASP A 48 -0.76 10.77 -5.29
N GLU A 49 -0.77 11.90 -4.59
CA GLU A 49 -0.07 12.07 -3.30
C GLU A 49 -0.60 11.11 -2.23
N ARG A 50 -1.91 11.10 -1.98
CA ARG A 50 -2.53 10.18 -1.00
C ARG A 50 -2.28 8.71 -1.33
N VAL A 51 -2.23 8.36 -2.62
CA VAL A 51 -1.93 6.99 -3.06
C VAL A 51 -0.45 6.66 -2.81
N ARG A 52 0.47 7.62 -3.00
CA ARG A 52 1.89 7.43 -2.67
C ARG A 52 2.09 7.25 -1.17
N ASP A 53 1.42 8.05 -0.34
CA ASP A 53 1.50 7.96 1.11
C ASP A 53 1.00 6.60 1.59
N GLY A 54 -0.13 6.12 1.07
CA GLY A 54 -0.66 4.80 1.44
C GLY A 54 0.32 3.66 1.10
N TYR A 55 1.03 3.72 -0.02
CA TYR A 55 2.07 2.73 -0.35
C TYR A 55 3.37 2.91 0.46
N ALA A 56 3.73 4.14 0.82
CA ALA A 56 4.85 4.40 1.72
C ALA A 56 4.55 3.79 3.11
N ASP A 57 3.35 4.01 3.62
CA ASP A 57 2.86 3.39 4.86
C ASP A 57 2.87 1.86 4.78
N SER A 58 2.40 1.27 3.67
CA SER A 58 2.50 -0.19 3.44
C SER A 58 3.94 -0.69 3.53
N THR A 59 4.90 0.08 3.01
CA THR A 59 6.33 -0.27 3.08
C THR A 59 6.83 -0.22 4.52
N ALA A 60 6.49 0.83 5.25
CA ALA A 60 6.87 0.99 6.66
C ALA A 60 6.35 -0.16 7.52
N VAL A 61 5.11 -0.61 7.28
CA VAL A 61 4.52 -1.74 8.01
C VAL A 61 5.22 -3.07 7.68
N LEU A 62 5.57 -3.33 6.41
CA LEU A 62 6.35 -4.52 6.04
C LEU A 62 7.71 -4.56 6.75
N VAL A 63 8.40 -3.42 6.81
CA VAL A 63 9.68 -3.29 7.53
C VAL A 63 9.48 -3.50 9.02
N ALA A 64 8.49 -2.84 9.64
CA ALA A 64 8.22 -2.96 11.07
C ALA A 64 7.91 -4.41 11.49
N TRP A 65 7.08 -5.12 10.71
CA TRP A 65 6.79 -6.53 10.96
C TRP A 65 8.04 -7.41 10.80
N GLY A 66 8.82 -7.18 9.75
CA GLY A 66 10.06 -7.88 9.50
C GLY A 66 11.15 -7.63 10.55
N GLU A 67 11.15 -6.45 11.17
CA GLU A 67 12.08 -6.07 12.24
C GLU A 67 11.71 -6.66 13.62
N PHE A 68 10.46 -7.05 13.81
CA PHE A 68 9.93 -7.47 15.11
C PHE A 68 10.78 -8.55 15.83
N PRO A 69 11.24 -9.64 15.17
CA PRO A 69 12.09 -10.65 15.80
C PRO A 69 13.37 -10.07 16.42
N TYR A 70 13.97 -9.09 15.73
CA TYR A 70 15.19 -8.45 16.17
C TYR A 70 14.94 -7.50 17.37
N ARG A 71 13.72 -6.97 17.52
CA ARG A 71 13.32 -6.19 18.70
C ARG A 71 13.17 -7.12 19.92
N VAL A 72 12.55 -8.29 19.72
CA VAL A 72 12.45 -9.33 20.76
C VAL A 72 13.84 -9.84 21.17
N ALA A 73 14.76 -10.01 20.21
CA ALA A 73 16.13 -10.46 20.49
C ALA A 73 16.94 -9.42 21.29
N ARG A 74 16.59 -8.14 21.19
CA ARG A 74 17.23 -7.01 21.91
C ARG A 74 16.51 -6.61 23.20
N ARG A 75 15.56 -7.40 23.67
CA ARG A 75 14.89 -7.12 24.96
C ARG A 75 15.91 -7.15 26.10
N THR A 76 15.74 -6.26 27.08
CA THR A 76 16.67 -6.10 28.21
C THR A 76 16.30 -6.95 29.42
N SER A 77 15.06 -7.41 29.51
CA SER A 77 14.59 -8.32 30.56
C SER A 77 13.50 -9.26 30.06
N ASN A 78 13.14 -10.25 30.88
CA ASN A 78 11.96 -11.11 30.70
C ASN A 78 10.83 -10.71 31.66
N GLU A 79 10.87 -9.49 32.21
CA GLU A 79 9.82 -9.02 33.12
C GLU A 79 8.47 -8.92 32.38
N PRO A 80 7.34 -9.17 33.07
CA PRO A 80 6.02 -9.21 32.43
C PRO A 80 5.65 -7.93 31.69
N ASN A 81 6.11 -6.76 32.16
CA ASN A 81 5.86 -5.47 31.52
C ASN A 81 6.56 -5.33 30.15
N VAL A 82 7.82 -5.75 30.04
CA VAL A 82 8.57 -5.75 28.78
C VAL A 82 7.95 -6.75 27.80
N GLY A 83 7.53 -7.91 28.30
CA GLY A 83 6.77 -8.89 27.51
C GLY A 83 5.47 -8.31 26.95
N ALA A 84 4.67 -7.65 27.80
CA ALA A 84 3.41 -7.03 27.41
C ALA A 84 3.61 -5.93 26.35
N GLU A 85 4.64 -5.09 26.50
CA GLU A 85 4.97 -4.06 25.51
C GLU A 85 5.34 -4.65 24.14
N LEU A 86 6.16 -5.71 24.12
CA LEU A 86 6.54 -6.40 22.89
C LEU A 86 5.34 -7.08 22.22
N VAL A 87 4.46 -7.70 23.00
CA VAL A 87 3.21 -8.31 22.49
C VAL A 87 2.28 -7.23 21.92
N GLY A 88 2.12 -6.09 22.60
CA GLY A 88 1.36 -4.94 22.08
C GLY A 88 1.88 -4.48 20.73
N ARG A 89 3.20 -4.26 20.60
CA ARG A 89 3.83 -3.89 19.32
C ARG A 89 3.64 -4.95 18.23
N ALA A 90 3.62 -6.22 18.60
CA ALA A 90 3.35 -7.30 17.64
C ALA A 90 1.92 -7.21 17.11
N HIS A 91 0.95 -6.97 17.99
CA HIS A 91 -0.45 -6.80 17.62
C HIS A 91 -0.66 -5.55 16.76
N ASP A 92 -0.07 -4.41 17.13
CA ASP A 92 -0.15 -3.18 16.33
C ASP A 92 0.39 -3.40 14.90
N ALA A 93 1.52 -4.10 14.77
CA ALA A 93 2.09 -4.41 13.46
C ALA A 93 1.22 -5.40 12.66
N GLN A 94 0.60 -6.39 13.31
CA GLN A 94 -0.33 -7.32 12.66
C GLN A 94 -1.60 -6.63 12.18
N GLU A 95 -2.18 -5.76 13.00
CA GLU A 95 -3.34 -4.96 12.64
C GLU A 95 -3.02 -4.00 11.50
N ALA A 96 -1.88 -3.32 11.57
CA ALA A 96 -1.40 -2.44 10.51
C ALA A 96 -1.20 -3.21 9.20
N LEU A 97 -0.69 -4.45 9.22
CA LEU A 97 -0.54 -5.28 8.02
C LEU A 97 -1.88 -5.52 7.33
N GLU A 98 -2.92 -5.90 8.07
CA GLU A 98 -4.25 -6.18 7.51
C GLU A 98 -4.97 -4.90 7.11
N CYS A 99 -4.84 -3.81 7.88
CA CYS A 99 -5.37 -2.50 7.52
C CYS A 99 -4.78 -2.01 6.18
N ARG A 100 -3.46 -2.12 6.03
CA ARG A 100 -2.79 -1.75 4.76
C ARG A 100 -3.14 -2.70 3.63
N ARG A 101 -3.32 -4.00 3.88
CA ARG A 101 -3.84 -4.93 2.88
C ARG A 101 -5.21 -4.50 2.37
N ALA A 102 -6.15 -4.18 3.25
CA ALA A 102 -7.50 -3.71 2.88
C ALA A 102 -7.43 -2.41 2.06
N TRP A 103 -6.56 -1.48 2.45
CA TRP A 103 -6.32 -0.26 1.69
C TRP A 103 -5.78 -0.55 0.29
N VAL A 104 -4.75 -1.41 0.16
CA VAL A 104 -4.15 -1.77 -1.14
C VAL A 104 -5.17 -2.47 -2.04
N VAL A 105 -6.07 -3.31 -1.49
CA VAL A 105 -7.17 -3.95 -2.23
C VAL A 105 -8.09 -2.90 -2.86
N GLY A 106 -8.46 -1.86 -2.10
CA GLY A 106 -9.31 -0.77 -2.60
C GLY A 106 -8.64 0.08 -3.68
N GLU A 107 -7.30 0.14 -3.68
CA GLU A 107 -6.54 0.97 -4.61
C GLU A 107 -6.11 0.22 -5.89
N SER A 108 -5.64 -1.03 -5.80
CA SER A 108 -5.17 -1.79 -6.97
C SER A 108 -5.14 -3.30 -6.73
N VAL A 109 -5.92 -4.04 -7.53
CA VAL A 109 -5.95 -5.52 -7.51
C VAL A 109 -4.56 -6.12 -7.70
N VAL A 110 -3.80 -5.65 -8.69
CA VAL A 110 -2.46 -6.18 -8.98
C VAL A 110 -1.51 -5.91 -7.81
N MET A 111 -1.52 -4.70 -7.23
CA MET A 111 -0.68 -4.41 -6.06
C MET A 111 -1.10 -5.23 -4.83
N SER A 112 -2.40 -5.52 -4.67
CA SER A 112 -2.91 -6.39 -3.62
C SER A 112 -2.41 -7.83 -3.75
N GLU A 113 -2.35 -8.38 -4.97
CA GLU A 113 -1.77 -9.69 -5.24
C GLU A 113 -0.30 -9.72 -4.79
N VAL A 114 0.48 -8.68 -5.13
CA VAL A 114 1.89 -8.56 -4.74
C VAL A 114 2.05 -8.45 -3.22
N TYR A 115 1.29 -7.55 -2.58
CA TYR A 115 1.35 -7.34 -1.14
C TYR A 115 0.95 -8.60 -0.36
N SER A 116 -0.08 -9.30 -0.82
CA SER A 116 -0.54 -10.56 -0.23
C SER A 116 0.52 -11.66 -0.38
N ALA A 117 1.15 -11.78 -1.55
CA ALA A 117 2.20 -12.77 -1.77
C ALA A 117 3.47 -12.49 -0.95
N ILE A 118 3.84 -11.20 -0.78
CA ILE A 118 4.94 -10.79 0.10
C ILE A 118 4.63 -11.15 1.55
N THR A 119 3.48 -10.73 2.06
CA THR A 119 3.10 -10.97 3.46
C THR A 119 2.96 -12.47 3.76
N ALA A 120 2.43 -13.26 2.84
CA ALA A 120 2.35 -14.71 2.98
C ALA A 120 3.73 -15.38 3.12
N GLN A 121 4.74 -14.90 2.41
CA GLN A 121 6.11 -15.43 2.51
C GLN A 121 6.90 -14.87 3.69
N LEU A 122 6.63 -13.62 4.09
CA LEU A 122 7.31 -12.96 5.20
C LEU A 122 6.85 -13.50 6.57
N ARG A 123 5.55 -13.79 6.72
CA ARG A 123 4.96 -14.30 7.98
C ARG A 123 5.68 -15.51 8.58
N PRO A 124 5.94 -16.61 7.85
CA PRO A 124 6.65 -17.77 8.42
C PRO A 124 8.08 -17.44 8.85
N GLN A 125 8.81 -16.60 8.08
CA GLN A 125 10.18 -16.18 8.45
C GLN A 125 10.18 -15.38 9.76
N VAL A 126 9.26 -14.43 9.90
CA VAL A 126 9.12 -13.62 11.12
C VAL A 126 8.71 -14.50 12.30
N ALA A 127 7.81 -15.45 12.11
CA ALA A 127 7.40 -16.37 13.17
C ALA A 127 8.57 -17.24 13.66
N GLU A 128 9.32 -17.85 12.75
CA GLU A 128 10.49 -18.68 13.08
C GLU A 128 11.58 -17.86 13.81
N ALA A 129 11.93 -16.68 13.27
CA ALA A 129 12.91 -15.80 13.87
C ALA A 129 12.46 -15.29 15.25
N THR A 130 11.16 -15.00 15.43
CA THR A 130 10.61 -14.55 16.72
C THR A 130 10.71 -15.66 17.78
N GLN A 131 10.43 -16.91 17.42
CA GLN A 131 10.59 -18.05 18.32
C GLN A 131 12.06 -18.22 18.74
N ALA A 132 12.99 -18.12 17.79
CA ALA A 132 14.41 -18.15 18.08
C ALA A 132 14.84 -16.98 18.99
N ALA A 133 14.32 -15.78 18.75
CA ALA A 133 14.59 -14.59 19.56
C ALA A 133 14.15 -14.76 21.03
N TRP A 134 13.00 -15.36 21.28
CA TRP A 134 12.52 -15.63 22.65
C TRP A 134 13.38 -16.64 23.41
N ARG A 135 14.03 -17.59 22.70
CA ARG A 135 14.95 -18.56 23.33
C ARG A 135 16.28 -17.94 23.75
N ARG A 136 16.63 -16.76 23.23
CA ARG A 136 17.85 -16.04 23.62
C ARG A 136 17.67 -15.43 25.02
N ALA A 137 18.75 -15.37 25.79
CA ALA A 137 18.76 -14.61 27.04
C ALA A 137 18.60 -13.09 26.74
N PRO A 138 17.95 -12.31 27.63
CA PRO A 138 17.88 -10.87 27.49
C PRO A 138 19.26 -10.21 27.43
N ALA A 139 19.38 -9.14 26.65
CA ALA A 139 20.61 -8.37 26.52
C ALA A 139 20.82 -7.50 27.77
N THR A 140 21.82 -7.83 28.58
CA THR A 140 22.20 -7.08 29.79
C THR A 140 23.31 -6.07 29.55
N THR A 141 23.93 -6.09 28.37
CA THR A 141 25.02 -5.18 27.97
C THR A 141 24.83 -4.72 26.53
N GLY A 142 25.49 -3.61 26.16
CA GLY A 142 25.51 -3.14 24.77
C GLY A 142 26.07 -4.18 23.78
N ALA A 143 27.10 -4.93 24.19
CA ALA A 143 27.63 -6.04 23.39
C ALA A 143 26.57 -7.14 23.17
N GLY A 144 25.73 -7.43 24.18
CA GLY A 144 24.61 -8.36 24.06
C GLY A 144 23.52 -7.94 23.07
N MET A 145 23.48 -6.66 22.66
CA MET A 145 22.57 -6.14 21.63
C MET A 145 23.04 -6.45 20.20
N VAL A 146 24.32 -6.85 20.05
CA VAL A 146 24.90 -7.26 18.78
C VAL A 146 24.47 -8.69 18.48
N LEU A 147 23.77 -8.87 17.36
CA LEU A 147 23.11 -10.13 17.06
C LEU A 147 24.04 -11.18 16.45
N SER A 148 25.22 -10.78 15.95
CA SER A 148 26.22 -11.67 15.35
C SER A 148 26.94 -12.57 16.38
N ASP A 149 26.98 -12.17 17.64
CA ASP A 149 27.90 -12.75 18.62
C ASP A 149 27.22 -13.78 19.56
N GLY A 150 25.93 -14.08 19.31
CA GLY A 150 25.13 -15.00 20.12
C GLY A 150 24.51 -16.16 19.34
N GLN A 151 23.52 -16.83 19.94
CA GLN A 151 22.75 -17.92 19.31
C GLN A 151 22.19 -17.50 17.93
N PRO A 152 22.57 -18.16 16.82
CA PRO A 152 22.21 -17.71 15.49
C PRO A 152 20.69 -17.60 15.35
N MET A 153 20.24 -16.49 14.79
CA MET A 153 18.82 -16.27 14.53
C MET A 153 18.53 -16.54 13.06
N PRO A 154 17.41 -17.21 12.73
CA PRO A 154 16.92 -17.30 11.36
C PRO A 154 16.86 -15.91 10.72
N HIS A 155 17.37 -15.79 9.50
CA HIS A 155 17.36 -14.53 8.77
C HIS A 155 15.95 -14.23 8.25
N VAL A 156 15.48 -13.00 8.47
CA VAL A 156 14.26 -12.48 7.84
C VAL A 156 14.67 -11.60 6.67
N ASP A 157 14.34 -12.01 5.45
CA ASP A 157 14.74 -11.35 4.20
C ASP A 157 13.83 -10.17 3.85
N VAL A 158 13.72 -9.21 4.78
CA VAL A 158 12.88 -8.01 4.63
C VAL A 158 13.30 -7.21 3.41
N GLN A 159 14.60 -7.07 3.19
CA GLN A 159 15.13 -6.24 2.10
C GLN A 159 14.68 -6.76 0.73
N ARG A 160 14.75 -8.08 0.50
CA ARG A 160 14.23 -8.67 -0.75
C ARG A 160 12.75 -8.36 -0.94
N PHE A 161 11.94 -8.46 0.11
CA PHE A 161 10.50 -8.17 0.01
C PHE A 161 10.22 -6.70 -0.26
N VAL A 162 10.97 -5.79 0.38
CA VAL A 162 10.91 -4.35 0.10
C VAL A 162 11.35 -4.05 -1.32
N ASP A 163 12.40 -4.72 -1.84
CA ASP A 163 12.86 -4.54 -3.22
C ASP A 163 11.83 -5.03 -4.24
N LEU A 164 11.15 -6.15 -3.95
CA LEU A 164 10.03 -6.64 -4.75
C LEU A 164 8.86 -5.67 -4.75
N TRP A 165 8.52 -5.12 -3.58
CA TRP A 165 7.49 -4.09 -3.43
C TRP A 165 7.83 -2.82 -4.21
N CYS A 166 9.04 -2.29 -4.04
CA CYS A 166 9.56 -1.15 -4.78
C CYS A 166 9.55 -1.39 -6.30
N ALA A 167 9.89 -2.59 -6.75
CA ALA A 167 9.82 -2.95 -8.17
C ALA A 167 8.39 -2.90 -8.71
N ALA A 168 7.39 -3.34 -7.92
CA ALA A 168 5.98 -3.22 -8.27
C ALA A 168 5.50 -1.76 -8.27
N LEU A 169 5.95 -0.95 -7.29
CA LEU A 169 5.62 0.48 -7.24
C LEU A 169 6.14 1.26 -8.44
N ARG A 170 7.36 0.95 -8.93
CA ARG A 170 7.91 1.54 -10.18
C ARG A 170 7.09 1.21 -11.43
N TYR A 171 6.27 0.16 -11.39
CA TYR A 171 5.31 -0.14 -12.45
C TYR A 171 4.01 0.64 -12.24
N ARG A 172 3.54 0.74 -10.99
CA ARG A 172 2.32 1.47 -10.61
C ARG A 172 2.40 2.96 -10.89
N PHE A 173 3.57 3.56 -10.71
CA PHE A 173 3.83 4.97 -10.91
C PHE A 173 4.68 5.25 -12.15
N GLY A 174 4.34 6.32 -12.87
CA GLY A 174 5.06 6.79 -14.07
C GLY A 174 4.48 6.29 -15.40
N TRP A 175 5.13 6.67 -16.50
CA TRP A 175 4.70 6.35 -17.86
C TRP A 175 4.60 4.83 -18.13
N ARG A 176 5.34 4.03 -17.36
CA ARG A 176 5.35 2.56 -17.42
C ARG A 176 3.97 1.93 -17.19
N ARG A 177 3.07 2.61 -16.46
CA ARG A 177 1.68 2.16 -16.28
C ARG A 177 0.91 2.05 -17.61
N TRP A 178 1.29 2.87 -18.59
CA TRP A 178 0.66 2.91 -19.90
C TRP A 178 1.34 1.97 -20.90
N VAL A 179 2.62 1.67 -20.69
CA VAL A 179 3.46 0.93 -21.64
C VAL A 179 3.60 -0.55 -21.30
N PHE A 180 3.52 -0.92 -20.03
CA PHE A 180 3.59 -2.32 -19.62
C PHE A 180 2.19 -2.82 -19.21
N PRO A 181 1.63 -3.84 -19.86
CA PRO A 181 0.38 -4.45 -19.44
C PRO A 181 0.56 -5.27 -18.15
N ALA A 182 -0.47 -5.35 -17.31
CA ALA A 182 -0.50 -6.12 -16.05
C ALA A 182 0.07 -7.55 -16.16
N PRO A 183 -0.20 -8.35 -17.22
CA PRO A 183 0.42 -9.68 -17.39
C PRO A 183 1.96 -9.65 -17.42
N LEU A 184 2.58 -8.59 -17.97
CA LEU A 184 4.03 -8.47 -18.01
C LEU A 184 4.62 -8.25 -16.60
N LEU A 185 3.93 -7.50 -15.74
CA LEU A 185 4.33 -7.37 -14.33
C LEU A 185 4.20 -8.71 -13.61
N ARG A 186 3.04 -9.38 -13.74
CA ARG A 186 2.81 -10.70 -13.13
C ARG A 186 3.88 -11.70 -13.55
N PHE A 187 4.22 -11.75 -14.83
CA PHE A 187 5.28 -12.61 -15.36
C PHE A 187 6.65 -12.28 -14.79
N LYS A 188 7.02 -10.99 -14.71
CA LYS A 188 8.30 -10.56 -14.12
C LYS A 188 8.39 -10.89 -12.63
N LEU A 189 7.29 -10.78 -11.89
CA LEU A 189 7.25 -11.11 -10.46
C LEU A 189 7.27 -12.63 -10.23
N ALA A 190 6.57 -13.40 -11.05
CA ALA A 190 6.65 -14.86 -11.05
C ALA A 190 8.09 -15.34 -11.30
N ARG A 191 8.79 -14.74 -12.27
CA ARG A 191 10.22 -15.02 -12.52
C ARG A 191 11.15 -14.66 -11.35
N ARG A 192 10.73 -13.76 -10.45
CA ARG A 192 11.49 -13.39 -9.23
C ARG A 192 11.11 -14.24 -8.01
N GLY A 193 10.38 -15.33 -8.21
CA GLY A 193 9.97 -16.25 -7.16
C GLY A 193 8.79 -15.75 -6.32
N VAL A 194 8.11 -14.68 -6.73
CA VAL A 194 6.82 -14.33 -6.15
C VAL A 194 5.77 -15.14 -6.89
N LEU A 195 5.42 -16.31 -6.34
CA LEU A 195 4.21 -17.00 -6.74
C LEU A 195 3.04 -16.11 -6.32
N LEU A 196 2.55 -15.32 -7.28
CA LEU A 196 1.24 -14.71 -7.20
C LEU A 196 0.24 -15.87 -7.25
N ALA A 197 0.02 -16.51 -6.11
CA ALA A 197 -1.11 -17.41 -5.98
C ALA A 197 -2.33 -16.58 -6.38
N LEU A 198 -3.07 -17.04 -7.38
CA LEU A 198 -4.46 -16.62 -7.53
C LEU A 198 -5.06 -16.77 -6.13
N PRO A 199 -5.70 -15.72 -5.56
CA PRO A 199 -6.31 -15.85 -4.25
C PRO A 199 -7.16 -17.11 -4.32
N ALA A 200 -6.82 -18.12 -3.50
CA ALA A 200 -7.73 -19.24 -3.31
C ALA A 200 -9.06 -18.59 -2.96
N PRO A 201 -10.17 -18.93 -3.63
CA PRO A 201 -11.46 -18.36 -3.29
C PRO A 201 -11.61 -18.54 -1.79
N SER A 202 -11.61 -17.43 -1.06
CA SER A 202 -11.85 -17.48 0.38
C SER A 202 -13.12 -18.30 0.52
N PRO A 203 -13.14 -19.40 1.30
CA PRO A 203 -14.40 -19.99 1.67
C PRO A 203 -15.12 -18.84 2.37
N ILE A 204 -16.14 -18.30 1.70
CA ILE A 204 -17.07 -17.37 2.32
C ILE A 204 -17.51 -18.13 3.56
N ARG A 205 -17.05 -17.65 4.71
CA ARG A 205 -17.28 -18.28 6.00
C ARG A 205 -18.78 -18.45 6.09
N GLY A 206 -19.22 -19.70 5.98
CA GLY A 206 -20.61 -20.06 5.89
C GLY A 206 -21.36 -19.33 6.99
N VAL A 207 -22.43 -18.66 6.57
CA VAL A 207 -23.52 -18.20 7.42
C VAL A 207 -23.74 -19.26 8.51
N PRO A 208 -23.73 -18.92 9.81
CA PRO A 208 -24.06 -19.88 10.84
C PRO A 208 -25.44 -20.47 10.51
N ASN A 209 -25.48 -21.78 10.32
CA ASN A 209 -26.69 -22.54 10.08
C ASN A 209 -27.57 -22.43 11.34
N LEU A 210 -28.47 -21.44 11.36
CA LEU A 210 -29.52 -21.29 12.36
C LEU A 210 -30.67 -22.24 12.03
N GLY A 211 -30.41 -23.54 12.08
CA GLY A 211 -31.40 -24.56 11.75
C GLY A 211 -31.08 -25.88 12.44
N GLY A 212 -31.69 -26.11 13.60
CA GLY A 212 -31.66 -27.41 14.27
C GLY A 212 -31.80 -27.37 15.78
N GLN A 213 -32.84 -26.73 16.32
CA GLN A 213 -33.36 -27.14 17.63
C GLN A 213 -33.91 -28.57 17.47
N SER A 214 -33.28 -29.54 18.12
CA SER A 214 -33.87 -30.86 18.34
C SER A 214 -34.60 -30.83 19.68
N PRO A 215 -35.91 -31.13 19.73
CA PRO A 215 -36.64 -31.16 20.99
C PRO A 215 -36.36 -32.46 21.75
N GLY A 216 -36.18 -32.32 23.07
CA GLY A 216 -36.61 -33.24 24.11
C GLY A 216 -36.36 -34.74 23.92
N GLY A 217 -35.35 -35.25 24.63
CA GLY A 217 -35.25 -36.67 25.00
C GLY A 217 -35.04 -36.81 26.50
N LEU A 218 -36.14 -36.85 27.25
CA LEU A 218 -36.22 -37.30 28.65
C LEU A 218 -36.04 -38.81 28.71
N SER A 219 -35.18 -39.31 29.58
CA SER A 219 -35.18 -40.67 30.17
C SER A 219 -34.27 -40.59 31.41
N VAL A 220 -34.85 -40.43 32.61
CA VAL A 220 -35.07 -41.47 33.65
C VAL A 220 -33.80 -42.22 34.02
#